data_AF-A0A6G3XMC1-F1
#
_entry.id   AF-A0A6G3XMC1-F1
#
_cell.length_a   1.000
_cell.length_b   1.000
_cell.length_c   1.000
_cell.angle_alpha   90.00
_cell.angle_beta   90.00
_cell.angle_gamma   90.00
#
_symmetry.space_group_name_H-M   'P 1'
#
loop_
_entity.id
_entity.type
_entity.pdbx_description
1 polymer ?
#
loop_
_entity_poly.entity_id
_entity_poly.type
_entity_poly.pdbx_seq_one_letter_code
_entity_poly.pdbx_strand_id
1 'polypeptide(L)' 'GEFSAGDPVELRDPHGTPVARGLVNFDAKEIPQLLGRSTRDLARELGPAYEREVVHRDDLVLLAPRLTP' A
#
# COMPACT_ATOMS: atom_id res chain seq x y z
N GLY A 1 -2.64 11.99 -1.24
CA GLY A 1 -4.02 12.11 -1.72
C GLY A 1 -4.95 11.55 -0.66
N GLU A 2 -6.25 11.53 -0.93
CA GLU A 2 -7.24 10.93 -0.05
C GLU A 2 -7.75 9.62 -0.66
N PHE A 3 -7.89 8.61 0.19
CA PHE A 3 -8.47 7.30 -0.11
C PHE A 3 -8.84 6.62 1.22
N SER A 4 -9.80 5.70 1.16
CA SER A 4 -10.22 4.86 2.26
C SER A 4 -9.79 3.42 2.04
N ALA A 5 -9.80 2.63 3.10
CA ALA A 5 -9.64 1.18 2.98
C ALA A 5 -10.62 0.58 1.94
N GLY A 6 -10.11 -0.21 1.02
CA GLY A 6 -10.83 -0.81 -0.11
C GLY A 6 -10.72 -0.03 -1.42
N ASP A 7 -10.20 1.19 -1.41
CA ASP A 7 -10.06 1.99 -2.63
C ASP A 7 -8.88 1.51 -3.51
N PRO A 8 -9.01 1.61 -4.84
CA PRO A 8 -7.90 1.38 -5.75
C PRO A 8 -6.88 2.51 -5.66
N VAL A 9 -5.61 2.16 -5.49
CA VAL A 9 -4.48 3.10 -5.42
C VAL A 9 -3.39 2.74 -6.42
N GLU A 10 -2.63 3.74 -6.86
CA GLU A 10 -1.42 3.54 -7.66
C GLU A 10 -0.19 3.52 -6.77
N LEU A 11 0.63 2.50 -6.93
CA LEU A 11 1.97 2.44 -6.36
C LEU A 11 2.92 3.05 -7.39
N ARG A 12 3.67 4.07 -6.98
CA ARG A 12 4.58 4.81 -7.83
C ARG A 12 6.02 4.60 -7.39
N ASP A 13 6.93 4.54 -8.36
CA ASP A 13 8.37 4.57 -8.10
C ASP A 13 8.82 5.96 -7.59
N PRO A 14 10.09 6.13 -7.19
CA PRO A 14 10.61 7.42 -6.74
C PRO A 14 10.57 8.55 -7.79
N HIS A 15 10.40 8.23 -9.08
CA HIS A 15 10.24 9.19 -10.17
C HIS A 15 8.77 9.55 -10.43
N GLY A 16 7.84 8.97 -9.66
CA GLY A 16 6.41 9.16 -9.81
C GLY A 16 5.77 8.28 -10.87
N THR A 17 6.48 7.32 -11.46
CA THR A 17 5.94 6.41 -12.48
C THR A 17 5.07 5.33 -11.81
N PRO A 18 3.81 5.14 -12.21
CA PRO A 18 2.98 4.04 -11.72
C PRO A 18 3.60 2.69 -12.12
N VAL A 19 3.91 1.85 -11.13
CA VAL A 19 4.49 0.51 -11.32
C VAL A 19 3.51 -0.60 -10.95
N ALA A 20 2.49 -0.29 -10.15
CA ALA A 20 1.42 -1.22 -9.81
C ALA A 20 0.14 -0.47 -9.44
N ARG A 21 -0.98 -1.20 -9.45
CA ARG A 21 -2.26 -0.78 -8.89
C ARG A 21 -2.77 -1.85 -7.95
N GLY A 22 -3.41 -1.46 -6.86
CA GLY A 22 -4.04 -2.43 -5.98
C GLY A 22 -5.03 -1.82 -5.01
N LEU A 23 -5.68 -2.67 -4.22
CA LEU A 23 -6.62 -2.23 -3.19
C LEU A 23 -5.88 -1.95 -1.87
N VAL A 24 -6.12 -0.78 -1.30
CA VAL A 24 -5.47 -0.37 -0.05
C VAL A 24 -6.22 -0.89 1.16
N ASN A 25 -5.51 -1.37 2.18
CA ASN A 25 -6.12 -1.89 3.40
C ASN A 25 -6.39 -0.80 4.46
N PHE A 26 -5.73 0.35 4.37
CA PHE A 26 -5.80 1.43 5.35
C PHE A 26 -6.23 2.74 4.73
N ASP A 27 -6.81 3.63 5.53
CA ASP A 27 -7.12 4.98 5.09
C ASP A 27 -5.83 5.78 4.85
N ALA A 28 -5.87 6.75 3.94
CA ALA A 28 -4.72 7.60 3.64
C ALA A 28 -4.15 8.31 4.88
N LYS A 29 -5.01 8.67 5.84
CA LYS A 29 -4.64 9.31 7.12
C LYS A 29 -3.83 8.39 8.04
N GLU A 30 -3.97 7.08 7.89
CA GLU A 30 -3.27 6.11 8.72
C GLU A 30 -1.88 5.79 8.16
N ILE A 31 -1.66 5.90 6.85
CA ILE A 31 -0.38 5.53 6.23
C ILE A 31 0.85 6.18 6.90
N PRO A 32 0.88 7.49 7.21
CA PRO A 32 2.07 8.12 7.76
C PRO A 32 2.60 7.48 9.06
N GLN A 33 1.72 6.99 9.92
CA GLN A 33 2.12 6.33 11.18
C GLN A 33 2.59 4.88 11.00
N LEU A 34 2.35 4.27 9.83
CA LEU A 34 2.76 2.89 9.49
C LEU A 34 4.13 2.82 8.82
N LEU A 35 4.52 3.90 8.13
CA LEU A 35 5.74 3.91 7.31
C LEU A 35 7.00 3.61 8.12
N GLY A 36 7.84 2.72 7.59
CA GLY A 36 9.12 2.35 8.20
C GLY A 36 9.02 1.45 9.44
N ARG A 37 7.82 0.96 9.76
CA ARG A 37 7.58 0.13 10.95
C ARG A 37 7.26 -1.31 10.57
N SER A 38 7.66 -2.25 11.42
CA SER A 38 7.28 -3.65 11.21
C SER A 38 5.81 -3.87 11.59
N THR A 39 5.14 -4.76 10.88
CA THR A 39 3.74 -5.15 11.16
C THR A 39 3.57 -5.65 12.60
N ARG A 40 4.60 -6.34 13.13
CA ARG A 40 4.61 -6.82 14.52
C ARG A 40 4.67 -5.69 15.54
N ASP A 41 5.45 -4.64 15.28
CA ASP A 41 5.51 -3.47 16.16
C ASP A 41 4.19 -2.71 16.14
N LEU A 42 3.60 -2.56 14.96
CA LEU A 42 2.27 -1.95 14.81
C LEU A 42 1.19 -2.75 15.53
N ALA A 43 1.18 -4.07 15.41
CA ALA A 43 0.23 -4.94 16.09
C ALA A 43 0.34 -4.83 17.63
N ARG A 44 1.56 -4.74 18.15
CA ARG A 44 1.83 -4.56 19.58
C ARG A 44 1.34 -3.22 20.11
N GLU A 45 1.50 -2.14 19.33
CA GLU A 45 1.24 -0.78 19.80
C GLU A 45 -0.16 -0.26 19.50
N LEU A 46 -0.73 -0.65 18.34
CA LEU A 46 -2.03 -0.16 17.85
C LEU A 46 -3.10 -1.26 17.82
N GLY A 47 -2.71 -2.52 18.06
CA GLY A 47 -3.60 -3.67 18.15
C GLY A 47 -3.59 -4.57 16.90
N PRO A 48 -4.18 -5.77 16.99
CA PRO A 48 -4.08 -6.82 15.98
C PRO A 48 -4.65 -6.43 14.61
N ALA A 49 -5.53 -5.42 14.52
CA ALA A 49 -6.04 -4.90 13.25
C ALA A 49 -4.94 -4.28 12.35
N TYR A 50 -3.78 -3.95 12.93
CA TYR A 50 -2.61 -3.45 12.22
C TYR A 50 -1.65 -4.56 11.79
N GLU A 51 -1.96 -5.83 12.08
CA GLU A 51 -1.22 -6.99 11.61
C GLU A 51 -1.62 -7.38 10.17
N ARG A 52 -1.47 -6.43 9.22
CA ARG A 52 -1.78 -6.63 7.80
C ARG A 52 -0.96 -5.72 6.89
N GLU A 53 -0.87 -6.09 5.62
CA GLU A 53 -0.17 -5.36 4.59
C GLU A 53 -0.93 -4.10 4.16
N VAL A 54 -0.21 -3.08 3.68
CA VAL A 54 -0.85 -1.86 3.14
C VAL A 54 -1.62 -2.16 1.85
N VAL A 55 -1.05 -2.98 0.98
CA VAL A 55 -1.71 -3.56 -0.19
C VAL A 55 -1.32 -5.02 -0.20
N HIS A 56 -2.29 -5.92 -0.20
CA HIS A 56 -2.03 -7.34 -0.27
C HIS A 56 -1.64 -7.73 -1.72
N ARG A 57 -0.74 -8.71 -1.88
CA ARG A 57 -0.22 -9.09 -3.21
C ARG A 57 -1.32 -9.63 -4.14
N ASP A 58 -2.34 -10.27 -3.57
CA ASP A 58 -3.42 -10.88 -4.34
C ASP A 58 -4.39 -9.80 -4.88
N ASP A 59 -4.41 -8.63 -4.25
CA ASP A 59 -5.15 -7.44 -4.68
C ASP A 59 -4.26 -6.45 -5.45
N LEU A 60 -3.07 -6.87 -5.88
CA LEU A 60 -2.08 -6.05 -6.58
C LEU A 60 -1.87 -6.55 -8.01
N VAL A 61 -1.94 -5.63 -8.97
CA VAL A 61 -1.60 -5.86 -10.37
C VAL A 61 -0.38 -5.01 -10.73
N LEU A 62 0.66 -5.67 -11.26
CA LEU A 62 1.84 -4.99 -11.78
C LEU A 62 1.51 -4.32 -13.12
N LEU A 63 1.90 -3.05 -13.25
CA LEU A 63 1.85 -2.34 -14.52
C LEU A 63 3.17 -2.65 -15.22
N ALA A 64 3.15 -3.61 -16.15
CA ALA A 64 4.34 -3.97 -16.91
C ALA A 64 4.98 -2.71 -17.51
N PRO A 65 6.32 -2.55 -17.44
CA PRO A 65 6.96 -1.55 -18.27
C PRO A 65 6.58 -1.86 -19.72
N ARG A 66 6.31 -0.83 -20.53
CA ARG A 66 6.29 -1.03 -21.98
C ARG A 66 7.64 -1.64 -22.33
N LEU A 67 7.65 -2.93 -22.65
CA LEU A 67 8.71 -3.51 -23.45
C LEU A 67 8.60 -2.77 -24.78
N THR A 68 9.36 -1.70 -24.94
CA THR A 68 9.67 -1.21 -26.29
C THR A 68 10.39 -2.37 -26.99
N PRO A 69 9.82 -2.92 -28.08
CA PRO A 69 10.52 -3.92 -28.87
C PRO A 69 11.81 -3.35 -29.49
#